data_AF-A0A8H9UYE9-F1
#
_entry.id   AF-A0A8H9UYE9-F1
#
_cell.length_a   1.000
_cell.length_b   1.000
_cell.length_c   1.000
_cell.angle_alpha   90.00
_cell.angle_beta   90.00
_cell.angle_gamma   90.00
#
_symmetry.space_group_name_H-M   'P 1'
#
loop_
_entity.id
_entity.type
_entity.pdbx_description
1 polymer ?
#
loop_
_entity_poly.entity_id
_entity_poly.type
_entity_poly.pdbx_seq_one_letter_code
_entity_poly.pdbx_strand_id
1 'polypeptide(L)'
;MIVIDKSLGEINPESYLIKNAKDNTYLLALPNNLNGYNYFEVYIDKLNRSIHVFDSLENRKGGTSAINSADEILKIRKPLNLDLDYKLVIYYPDHSIFKACITTYHERKGFNKNRDYVTYMPFLKKAELFLKNRF
;
A
#
# COMPACT_ATOMS: atom_id res chain seq x y z
N MET A 1 9.52 -1.91 11.92
CA MET A 1 8.67 -0.81 11.42
C MET A 1 8.17 0.06 12.56
N ILE A 2 8.27 1.38 12.41
CA ILE A 2 7.85 2.39 13.39
C ILE A 2 6.92 3.39 12.70
N VAL A 3 5.92 3.90 13.42
CA VAL A 3 5.12 5.06 12.97
C VAL A 3 5.85 6.34 13.34
N ILE A 4 6.15 7.16 12.35
CA ILE A 4 6.76 8.48 12.55
C ILE A 4 5.70 9.55 12.30
N ASP A 5 5.46 10.36 13.31
CA ASP A 5 4.77 11.63 13.14
C ASP A 5 5.78 12.64 12.56
N LYS A 6 5.39 13.41 11.54
CA LYS A 6 6.27 14.41 10.89
C LYS A 6 6.91 15.40 11.88
N SER A 7 6.36 15.52 13.10
CA SER A 7 6.87 16.36 14.19
C SER A 7 8.07 15.80 14.95
N LEU A 8 8.38 14.51 14.80
CA LEU A 8 9.47 13.85 15.52
C LEU A 8 10.65 13.65 14.56
N GLY A 9 11.81 14.20 14.93
CA GLY A 9 13.06 14.12 14.16
C GLY A 9 13.55 12.68 13.92
N GLU A 10 14.79 12.56 13.44
CA GLU A 10 15.32 11.31 12.89
C GLU A 10 15.24 10.11 13.85
N ILE A 11 14.46 9.11 13.44
CA ILE A 11 14.50 7.74 13.94
C ILE A 11 14.94 6.91 12.74
N ASN A 12 15.90 5.99 12.90
CA ASN A 12 16.39 5.14 11.81
C ASN A 12 15.95 3.66 11.98
N PRO A 13 14.66 3.32 11.78
CA PRO A 13 14.20 1.94 11.61
C PRO A 13 14.38 1.44 10.17
N GLU A 14 14.43 0.12 10.01
CA GLU A 14 14.43 -0.52 8.68
C GLU A 14 13.14 -0.24 7.88
N SER A 15 12.03 0.21 8.48
CA SER A 15 10.82 0.59 7.72
C SER A 15 10.01 1.66 8.44
N TYR A 16 9.39 2.54 7.66
CA TYR A 16 8.77 3.78 8.14
C TYR A 16 7.29 3.83 7.74
N LEU A 17 6.42 4.21 8.67
CA LEU A 17 5.05 4.60 8.36
C LEU A 17 4.82 6.05 8.77
N ILE A 18 4.70 6.94 7.79
CA ILE A 18 4.61 8.38 8.00
C ILE A 18 3.14 8.78 7.93
N LYS A 19 2.59 9.31 9.03
CA LYS A 19 1.19 9.79 9.03
C LYS A 19 1.06 11.02 8.14
N ASN A 20 0.05 11.02 7.27
CA ASN A 20 -0.26 12.17 6.41
C ASN A 20 -1.32 13.07 7.08
N ALA A 21 -1.51 14.28 6.56
CA ALA A 21 -2.40 15.30 7.15
C ALA A 21 -3.88 14.90 7.16
N LYS A 22 -4.29 13.95 6.32
CA LYS A 22 -5.66 13.43 6.29
C LYS A 22 -5.78 12.22 7.21
N ASP A 23 -6.91 12.14 7.93
CA ASP A 23 -7.20 11.03 8.82
C ASP A 23 -7.06 9.67 8.13
N ASN A 24 -6.41 8.74 8.82
CA ASN A 24 -6.17 7.36 8.40
C ASN A 24 -5.36 7.18 7.10
N THR A 25 -4.66 8.20 6.61
CA THR A 25 -3.76 8.07 5.46
C THR A 25 -2.28 8.16 5.88
N TYR A 26 -1.44 7.34 5.23
CA TYR A 26 -0.03 7.21 5.55
C TYR A 26 0.80 7.05 4.28
N LEU A 27 2.08 7.40 4.36
CA LEU A 27 3.12 6.99 3.42
C LEU A 27 3.94 5.89 4.08
N LEU A 28 3.97 4.71 3.47
CA LEU A 28 4.76 3.57 3.92
C LEU A 28 6.04 3.49 3.09
N ALA A 29 7.19 3.54 3.74
CA ALA A 29 8.49 3.28 3.14
C ALA A 29 9.00 1.90 3.59
N LEU A 30 9.15 0.98 2.63
CA LEU A 30 9.72 -0.36 2.84
C LEU A 30 11.04 -0.49 2.09
N PRO A 31 12.10 -1.09 2.67
CA PRO A 31 13.35 -1.34 1.96
C PRO A 31 13.11 -2.09 0.65
N ASN A 32 13.89 -1.75 -0.36
CA ASN A 32 13.95 -2.49 -1.60
C ASN A 32 15.26 -3.29 -1.71
N ASN A 33 15.31 -4.20 -2.67
CA ASN A 33 16.46 -5.10 -2.86
C ASN A 33 17.71 -4.40 -3.45
N LEU A 34 17.65 -3.10 -3.76
CA LEU A 34 18.71 -2.33 -4.43
C LEU A 34 19.14 -1.09 -3.61
N ASN A 35 19.29 -1.23 -2.28
CA ASN A 35 19.72 -0.16 -1.37
C ASN A 35 18.87 1.13 -1.51
N GLY A 36 17.59 1.03 -1.16
CA GLY A 36 16.66 2.16 -1.12
C GLY A 36 15.31 1.76 -0.52
N TYR A 37 14.27 2.58 -0.73
CA TYR A 37 12.91 2.30 -0.27
C TYR A 37 11.92 2.26 -1.44
N ASN A 38 10.96 1.35 -1.39
CA ASN A 38 9.69 1.45 -2.08
C ASN A 38 8.74 2.30 -1.24
N TYR A 39 7.97 3.16 -1.89
CA TYR A 39 7.02 4.05 -1.24
C TYR A 39 5.60 3.72 -1.65
N PHE A 40 4.74 3.49 -0.67
CA PHE A 40 3.34 3.12 -0.87
C PHE A 40 2.42 4.10 -0.16
N GLU A 41 1.39 4.57 -0.85
CA GLU A 41 0.32 5.33 -0.20
C GLU A 41 -0.66 4.36 0.43
N VAL A 42 -0.96 4.57 1.72
CA VAL A 42 -1.77 3.68 2.52
C VAL A 42 -2.97 4.42 3.08
N TYR A 43 -4.14 3.81 3.02
CA TYR A 43 -5.36 4.27 3.69
C TYR A 43 -5.92 3.15 4.55
N ILE A 44 -6.25 3.45 5.80
CA ILE A 44 -6.79 2.50 6.77
C ILE A 44 -8.30 2.69 6.87
N ASP A 45 -9.05 1.73 6.32
CA ASP A 45 -10.49 1.65 6.48
C ASP A 45 -10.80 0.77 7.70
N LYS A 46 -11.04 1.42 8.84
CA LYS A 46 -11.36 0.71 10.08
C LYS A 46 -12.76 0.09 10.06
N LEU A 47 -13.70 0.66 9.32
CA LEU A 47 -15.07 0.17 9.24
C LEU A 47 -15.12 -1.18 8.51
N ASN A 48 -14.41 -1.26 7.39
CA ASN A 48 -14.37 -2.46 6.54
C ASN A 48 -13.17 -3.37 6.82
N ARG A 49 -12.43 -3.10 7.91
CA ARG A 49 -11.23 -3.85 8.33
C ARG A 49 -10.27 -4.07 7.15
N SER A 50 -9.96 -2.99 6.43
CA SER A 50 -9.19 -3.03 5.19
C SER A 50 -8.02 -2.06 5.23
N ILE A 51 -6.87 -2.52 4.78
CA ILE A 51 -5.68 -1.72 4.50
C ILE A 51 -5.65 -1.52 2.99
N HIS A 52 -5.93 -0.31 2.54
CA HIS A 52 -5.86 0.06 1.13
C HIS A 52 -4.46 0.55 0.81
N VAL A 53 -3.87 0.05 -0.27
CA VAL A 53 -2.53 0.43 -0.72
C VAL A 53 -2.55 0.78 -2.18
N PHE A 54 -2.11 1.99 -2.52
CA PHE A 54 -1.82 2.36 -3.89
C PHE A 54 -0.36 2.06 -4.21
N ASP A 55 -0.16 1.17 -5.18
CA ASP A 55 1.13 0.84 -5.76
C ASP A 55 1.25 1.55 -7.10
N SER A 56 2.15 2.53 -7.13
CA SER A 56 2.40 3.33 -8.32
C SER A 56 3.36 2.69 -9.30
N LEU A 57 3.92 1.50 -9.00
CA LEU A 57 5.05 0.92 -9.73
C LEU A 57 4.76 0.77 -11.24
N GLU A 58 5.08 1.84 -11.95
CA GLU A 58 5.93 1.80 -13.12
C GLU A 58 7.10 0.84 -12.85
N ASN A 59 7.42 -0.02 -13.82
CA ASN A 59 8.64 -0.82 -13.92
C ASN A 59 9.94 -0.01 -13.71
N ARG A 60 10.19 0.55 -12.53
CA ARG A 60 11.50 1.08 -12.17
C ARG A 60 12.35 -0.14 -11.86
N LYS A 61 13.33 -0.42 -12.71
CA LYS A 61 14.27 -1.53 -12.57
C LYS A 61 14.70 -1.67 -11.10
N GLY A 62 14.26 -2.76 -10.47
CA GLY A 62 14.61 -3.11 -9.09
C GLY A 62 13.65 -2.72 -7.97
N GLY A 63 12.53 -2.06 -8.26
CA GLY A 63 11.45 -1.86 -7.28
C GLY A 63 10.71 -3.15 -6.97
N THR A 64 10.24 -3.32 -5.73
CA THR A 64 9.41 -4.48 -5.33
C THR A 64 7.96 -4.01 -5.20
N SER A 65 7.05 -4.64 -5.94
CA SER A 65 5.62 -4.31 -5.91
C SER A 65 4.99 -4.52 -4.54
N ALA A 66 3.86 -3.86 -4.28
CA ALA A 66 3.06 -4.10 -3.10
C ALA A 66 2.57 -5.55 -3.05
N ILE A 67 2.34 -6.18 -4.21
CA ILE A 67 2.03 -7.62 -4.31
C ILE A 67 3.19 -8.44 -3.74
N ASN A 68 4.42 -8.15 -4.16
CA ASN A 68 5.60 -8.88 -3.68
C ASN A 68 6.00 -8.50 -2.23
N SER A 69 5.42 -7.44 -1.68
CA SER A 69 5.68 -6.95 -0.32
C SER A 69 4.49 -7.13 0.62
N ALA A 70 3.47 -7.91 0.22
CA ALA A 70 2.18 -7.93 0.90
C ALA A 70 2.28 -8.30 2.39
N ASP A 71 3.08 -9.31 2.73
CA ASP A 71 3.32 -9.71 4.12
C ASP A 71 4.02 -8.63 4.94
N GLU A 72 5.01 -7.96 4.36
CA GLU A 72 5.71 -6.85 5.02
C GLU A 72 4.79 -5.65 5.26
N ILE A 73 3.94 -5.34 4.28
CA ILE A 73 2.92 -4.29 4.41
C ILE A 73 1.96 -4.61 5.56
N LEU A 74 1.51 -5.86 5.71
CA LEU A 74 0.59 -6.24 6.79
C LEU A 74 1.17 -6.03 8.19
N LYS A 75 2.50 -5.96 8.34
CA LYS A 75 3.13 -5.64 9.63
C LYS A 75 2.72 -4.26 10.17
N ILE A 76 2.13 -3.36 9.35
CA ILE A 76 1.66 -2.04 9.81
C ILE A 76 0.53 -2.15 10.84
N ARG A 77 -0.15 -3.31 10.89
CA ARG A 77 -1.21 -3.57 11.87
C ARG A 77 -0.72 -3.36 13.30
N LYS A 78 0.50 -3.84 13.63
CA LYS A 78 1.06 -3.72 14.98
C LYS A 78 1.23 -2.27 15.44
N PRO A 79 1.99 -1.41 14.73
CA PRO A 79 2.17 -0.02 15.18
C PRO A 79 0.90 0.84 15.03
N LEU A 80 -0.09 0.40 14.25
CA LEU A 80 -1.40 1.07 14.14
C LEU A 80 -2.50 0.48 15.07
N ASN A 81 -2.16 -0.52 15.88
CA ASN A 81 -3.09 -1.26 16.74
C ASN A 81 -4.34 -1.79 15.99
N LEU A 82 -4.12 -2.47 14.87
CA LEU A 82 -5.15 -3.10 14.04
C LEU A 82 -5.19 -4.62 14.28
N ASP A 83 -6.38 -5.20 14.13
CA ASP A 83 -6.60 -6.64 14.25
C ASP A 83 -5.93 -7.43 13.10
N LEU A 84 -5.64 -8.71 13.34
CA LEU A 84 -4.95 -9.60 12.39
C LEU A 84 -5.77 -9.97 11.16
N ASP A 85 -7.08 -9.76 11.16
CA ASP A 85 -7.96 -10.08 10.05
C ASP A 85 -8.14 -8.92 9.05
N TYR A 86 -7.46 -7.79 9.26
CA TYR A 86 -7.47 -6.68 8.31
C TYR A 86 -6.94 -7.13 6.95
N LYS A 87 -7.77 -7.12 5.91
CA LYS A 87 -7.35 -7.52 4.56
C LYS A 87 -6.56 -6.41 3.88
N LEU A 88 -5.60 -6.79 3.05
CA LEU A 88 -4.86 -5.85 2.20
C LEU A 88 -5.56 -5.74 0.84
N VAL A 89 -5.81 -4.52 0.38
CA VAL A 89 -6.44 -4.22 -0.91
C VAL A 89 -5.49 -3.33 -1.70
N ILE A 90 -4.90 -3.87 -2.76
CA ILE A 90 -3.83 -3.24 -3.53
C ILE A 90 -4.39 -2.72 -4.84
N TYR A 91 -4.16 -1.44 -5.13
CA TYR A 91 -4.56 -0.74 -6.35
C TYR A 91 -3.30 -0.44 -7.16
N TYR A 92 -3.30 -0.80 -8.44
CA TYR A 92 -2.14 -0.55 -9.31
C TYR A 92 -2.57 -0.34 -10.77
N PRO A 93 -1.83 0.49 -11.54
CA PRO A 93 -2.01 0.58 -12.98
C PRO A 93 -1.36 -0.63 -13.67
N ASP A 94 -2.13 -1.42 -14.43
CA ASP A 94 -1.58 -2.46 -15.30
C ASP A 94 -1.46 -1.92 -16.73
N HIS A 95 -0.24 -1.58 -17.13
CA HIS A 95 0.06 -1.08 -18.46
C HIS A 95 -0.02 -2.13 -19.56
N SER A 96 0.08 -3.43 -19.23
CA SER A 96 0.03 -4.50 -20.24
C SER A 96 -1.37 -4.65 -20.84
N ILE A 97 -2.40 -4.39 -20.01
CA ILE A 97 -3.82 -4.44 -20.41
C ILE A 97 -4.49 -3.06 -20.40
N PHE A 98 -3.72 -2.01 -20.10
CA PHE A 98 -4.15 -0.61 -19.98
C PHE A 98 -5.38 -0.44 -19.06
N LYS A 99 -5.34 -1.04 -17.86
CA LYS A 99 -6.45 -0.98 -16.88
C LYS A 99 -5.96 -0.79 -15.46
N ALA A 100 -6.77 -0.06 -14.68
CA ALA A 100 -6.58 0.01 -13.23
C ALA A 100 -7.03 -1.32 -12.62
N CYS A 101 -6.14 -1.93 -11.85
CA CYS A 101 -6.35 -3.23 -11.25
C CYS A 101 -6.47 -3.12 -9.74
N ILE A 102 -7.26 -4.04 -9.18
CA ILE A 102 -7.37 -4.23 -7.73
C ILE A 102 -7.12 -5.70 -7.45
N THR A 103 -6.28 -5.98 -6.45
CA THR A 103 -6.13 -7.33 -5.91
C THR A 103 -6.26 -7.29 -4.40
N THR A 104 -6.71 -8.40 -3.83
CA THR A 104 -6.80 -8.55 -2.37
C THR A 104 -5.84 -9.60 -1.89
N TYR A 105 -5.27 -9.35 -0.72
CA TYR A 105 -4.41 -10.29 -0.03
C TYR A 105 -4.90 -10.48 1.40
N HIS A 106 -4.94 -11.74 1.82
CA HIS A 106 -5.27 -12.13 3.18
C HIS A 106 -4.23 -13.13 3.66
N GLU A 107 -3.53 -12.83 4.76
CA GLU A 107 -2.41 -13.62 5.30
C GLU A 107 -2.70 -15.14 5.36
N ARG A 108 -3.89 -15.55 5.81
CA ARG A 108 -4.28 -16.97 5.87
C ARG A 108 -4.81 -17.58 4.56
N LYS A 109 -5.23 -16.76 3.59
CA LYS A 109 -5.92 -17.21 2.37
C LYS A 109 -5.13 -16.92 1.09
N GLY A 110 -4.01 -16.21 1.20
CA GLY A 110 -3.22 -15.74 0.07
C GLY A 110 -3.93 -14.65 -0.73
N PHE A 111 -3.49 -14.49 -1.99
CA PHE A 111 -4.11 -13.57 -2.93
C PHE A 111 -5.46 -14.12 -3.41
N ASN A 112 -6.45 -13.24 -3.45
CA ASN A 112 -7.76 -13.56 -3.99
C ASN A 112 -8.22 -12.49 -5.00
N LYS A 113 -8.79 -12.96 -6.11
CA LYS A 113 -9.43 -12.12 -7.14
C LYS A 113 -10.90 -11.81 -6.80
N ASN A 114 -11.47 -12.42 -5.77
CA ASN A 114 -12.86 -12.22 -5.35
C ASN A 114 -13.08 -10.81 -4.78
N ARG A 115 -14.26 -10.26 -5.11
CA ARG A 115 -14.63 -8.84 -4.92
C ARG A 115 -15.23 -8.51 -3.55
N ASP A 116 -14.93 -9.29 -2.52
CA ASP A 116 -15.48 -9.05 -1.17
C ASP A 116 -14.70 -7.93 -0.45
N TYR A 117 -14.45 -6.82 -1.13
CA TYR A 117 -13.74 -5.66 -0.60
C TYR A 117 -14.48 -4.38 -0.93
N VAL A 118 -14.37 -3.41 -0.03
CA VAL A 118 -14.88 -2.06 -0.29
C VAL A 118 -13.83 -1.31 -1.11
N THR A 119 -14.26 -0.72 -2.21
CA THR A 119 -13.37 0.05 -3.08
C THR A 119 -13.12 1.44 -2.50
N TYR A 120 -11.86 1.76 -2.27
CA TYR A 120 -11.41 3.10 -1.96
C TYR A 120 -11.22 3.89 -3.26
N MET A 121 -12.28 4.59 -3.66
CA MET A 121 -12.36 5.32 -4.93
C MET A 121 -11.17 6.25 -5.23
N PRO A 122 -10.56 6.96 -4.24
CA PRO A 122 -9.40 7.80 -4.52
C PRO A 122 -8.21 7.03 -5.12
N PHE A 123 -7.93 5.81 -4.64
CA PHE A 123 -6.82 5.02 -5.17
C PHE A 123 -7.14 4.38 -6.52
N LEU A 124 -8.39 3.96 -6.75
CA LEU A 124 -8.81 3.49 -8.06
C LEU A 124 -8.68 4.58 -9.13
N LYS A 125 -9.23 5.78 -8.87
CA LYS A 125 -9.11 6.93 -9.78
C LYS A 125 -7.66 7.33 -10.02
N LYS A 126 -6.82 7.20 -8.99
CA LYS A 126 -5.39 7.47 -9.11
C LYS A 126 -4.69 6.47 -10.03
N ALA A 127 -4.98 5.18 -9.91
CA ALA A 127 -4.48 4.17 -10.84
C ALA A 127 -4.93 4.43 -12.30
N GLU A 128 -6.20 4.82 -12.50
CA GLU A 128 -6.71 5.20 -13.82
C GLU A 128 -6.00 6.42 -14.40
N LEU A 129 -5.72 7.43 -13.56
CA LEU A 129 -5.00 8.63 -13.97
C LEU A 129 -3.54 8.33 -14.34
N PHE A 130 -2.88 7.44 -13.58
CA PHE A 130 -1.52 6.97 -13.88
C PHE A 130 -1.40 6.33 -15.27
N LEU A 131 -2.44 5.62 -15.73
CA LEU A 131 -2.48 5.05 -17.08
C LEU A 131 -2.59 6.13 -18.17
N LYS A 132 -3.34 7.20 -17.90
CA LYS A 132 -3.61 8.28 -18.86
C LYS A 132 -2.43 9.24 -19.03
N ASN A 133 -1.68 9.50 -17.96
CA ASN A 133 -0.61 10.50 -17.95
C ASN A 133 0.73 10.01 -18.54
N ARG A 134 0.76 8.83 -19.16
CA ARG A 134 1.98 8.24 -19.75
C ARG A 134 2.10 8.45 -21.28
N PHE A 135 1.19 9.25 -21.85
CA PHE A 135 1.19 9.70 -23.24
C PHE A 135 1.11 11.22 -23.31
#